data_AF-A0A0Q9KEX0-F1
#
_entry.id   AF-A0A0Q9KEX0-F1
#
_cell.length_a   1.000
_cell.length_b   1.000
_cell.length_c   1.000
_cell.angle_alpha   90.00
_cell.angle_beta   90.00
_cell.angle_gamma   90.00
#
_symmetry.space_group_name_H-M   'P 1'
#
loop_
_entity.id
_entity.type
_entity.pdbx_description
1 polymer ?
#
loop_
_entity_poly.entity_id
_entity_poly.type
_entity_poly.pdbx_seq_one_letter_code
_entity_poly.pdbx_strand_id
1 'polypeptide(L)'
;MTEQEQTVEQDQEQEGADQEQEQEPDTFPRDYVEKLRKESAGHRTSAREATEALLPLQERLHGALVGATGRLADPSDLPFDPAHLEDEDALTAAIDALLEAKPHLAPRRVSGDVGQGLGGPQSGVDLGGMLRTRA
;
A
#
# COMPACT_ATOMS: atom_id res chain seq x y z
N MET A 1 9.27 -58.35 47.86
CA MET A 1 9.73 -57.02 48.36
C MET A 1 10.07 -56.20 47.14
N THR A 2 9.19 -55.38 46.59
CA THR A 2 7.94 -54.85 47.14
C THR A 2 7.04 -54.49 45.95
N GLU A 3 5.75 -54.81 46.08
CA GLU A 3 4.68 -54.37 45.19
C GLU A 3 4.70 -52.85 45.07
N GLN A 4 4.57 -52.34 43.83
CA GLN A 4 3.83 -51.11 43.62
C GLN A 4 2.85 -51.36 42.47
N GLU A 5 1.64 -51.68 42.88
CA GLU A 5 0.42 -51.56 42.10
C GLU A 5 0.31 -50.12 41.60
N GLN A 6 0.40 -49.93 40.29
CA GLN A 6 -0.10 -48.73 39.66
C GLN A 6 -1.58 -48.96 39.41
N THR A 7 -2.39 -48.58 40.39
CA THR A 7 -3.83 -48.45 40.28
C THR A 7 -4.15 -47.57 39.08
N VAL A 8 -4.72 -48.17 38.05
CA VAL A 8 -5.42 -47.47 36.98
C VAL A 8 -6.69 -46.93 37.61
N GLU A 9 -6.67 -45.66 38.02
CA GLU A 9 -7.88 -44.91 38.33
C GLU A 9 -8.76 -44.92 37.09
N GLN A 10 -9.88 -45.65 37.18
CA GLN A 10 -11.04 -45.48 36.32
C GLN A 10 -11.52 -44.03 36.49
N ASP A 11 -11.02 -43.15 35.64
CA ASP A 11 -11.64 -41.85 35.48
C ASP A 11 -13.00 -42.12 34.83
N GLN A 12 -14.04 -41.88 35.62
CA GLN A 12 -15.42 -42.12 35.23
C GLN A 12 -15.70 -41.26 34.01
N GLU A 13 -15.93 -41.91 32.87
CA GLU A 13 -16.68 -41.34 31.77
C GLU A 13 -18.06 -40.96 32.33
N GLN A 14 -18.14 -39.74 32.86
CA GLN A 14 -19.39 -39.00 32.90
C GLN A 14 -19.76 -38.82 31.43
N GLU A 15 -20.49 -39.81 30.91
CA GLU A 15 -21.51 -39.59 29.90
C GLU A 15 -22.39 -38.46 30.45
N GLY A 16 -21.98 -37.23 30.13
CA GLY A 16 -22.87 -36.10 30.09
C GLY A 16 -23.90 -36.50 29.06
N ALA A 17 -24.99 -37.09 29.56
CA ALA A 17 -26.22 -37.28 28.83
C ALA A 17 -26.55 -35.90 28.26
N ASP A 18 -26.18 -35.72 26.99
CA ASP A 18 -26.62 -34.64 26.16
C ASP A 18 -28.13 -34.86 26.10
N GLN A 19 -28.84 -34.24 27.04
CA GLN A 19 -30.27 -34.15 26.97
C GLN A 19 -30.49 -33.32 25.72
N GLU A 20 -30.68 -34.02 24.59
CA GLU A 20 -31.39 -33.57 23.42
C GLU A 20 -32.79 -33.17 23.89
N GLN A 21 -32.87 -32.06 24.63
CA GLN A 21 -34.07 -31.28 24.75
C GLN A 21 -34.29 -30.81 23.32
N GLU A 22 -35.19 -31.50 22.62
CA GLU A 22 -35.84 -31.02 21.41
C GLU A 22 -36.49 -29.67 21.75
N GLN A 23 -35.67 -28.62 21.80
CA GLN A 23 -36.11 -27.25 21.94
C GLN A 23 -36.83 -26.95 20.65
N GLU A 24 -38.17 -26.88 20.72
CA GLU A 24 -38.96 -26.38 19.61
C GLU A 24 -38.34 -25.09 19.10
N PRO A 25 -38.12 -24.95 17.78
CA PRO A 25 -37.39 -23.81 17.25
C PRO A 25 -38.11 -22.50 17.58
N ASP A 26 -37.45 -21.66 18.37
CA ASP A 26 -37.94 -20.33 18.70
C ASP A 26 -38.21 -19.55 17.40
N THR A 27 -39.47 -19.15 17.21
CA THR A 27 -39.92 -18.43 16.01
C THR A 27 -39.97 -16.93 16.28
N PHE A 28 -39.13 -16.18 15.57
CA PHE A 28 -39.11 -14.71 15.67
C PHE A 28 -40.30 -14.07 14.93
N PRO A 29 -40.80 -12.91 15.42
CA PRO A 29 -41.79 -12.12 14.69
C PRO A 29 -41.28 -11.71 13.31
N ARG A 30 -42.16 -11.77 12.29
CA ARG A 30 -41.81 -11.42 10.90
C ARG A 30 -41.20 -10.02 10.79
N ASP A 31 -41.78 -9.04 11.46
CA ASP A 31 -41.33 -7.64 11.43
C ASP A 31 -39.89 -7.49 11.95
N TYR A 32 -39.49 -8.29 12.94
CA TYR A 32 -38.12 -8.26 13.48
C TYR A 32 -37.12 -8.80 12.46
N VAL A 33 -37.41 -9.94 11.84
CA VAL A 33 -36.55 -10.55 10.82
C VAL A 33 -36.43 -9.65 9.58
N GLU A 34 -37.53 -9.00 9.18
CA GLU A 34 -37.51 -8.05 8.06
C GLU A 34 -36.63 -6.82 8.34
N LYS A 35 -36.70 -6.27 9.56
CA LYS A 35 -35.78 -5.20 9.99
C LYS A 35 -34.32 -5.66 9.94
N LEU A 36 -34.02 -6.82 10.53
CA LEU A 36 -32.67 -7.37 10.56
C LEU A 36 -32.12 -7.63 9.14
N ARG A 37 -32.95 -8.10 8.21
CA ARG A 37 -32.55 -8.30 6.80
C ARG A 37 -32.23 -6.99 6.11
N LYS A 38 -33.02 -5.93 6.35
CA LYS A 38 -32.77 -4.59 5.80
C LYS A 38 -31.47 -4.01 6.36
N GLU A 39 -31.25 -4.12 7.66
CA GLU A 39 -30.01 -3.68 8.32
C GLU A 39 -28.81 -4.45 7.77
N SER A 40 -28.89 -5.78 7.72
CA SER A 40 -27.83 -6.63 7.16
C SER A 40 -27.54 -6.32 5.69
N ALA A 41 -28.57 -6.02 4.90
CA ALA A 41 -28.39 -5.58 3.51
C ALA A 41 -27.67 -4.24 3.44
N GLY A 42 -28.06 -3.27 4.28
CA GLY A 42 -27.41 -1.97 4.40
C GLY A 42 -25.93 -2.09 4.81
N HIS A 43 -25.61 -2.97 5.75
CA HIS A 43 -24.21 -3.22 6.13
C HIS A 43 -23.39 -3.81 4.97
N ARG A 44 -23.96 -4.74 4.20
CA ARG A 44 -23.27 -5.29 3.02
C ARG A 44 -23.05 -4.24 1.94
N THR A 45 -24.04 -3.40 1.65
CA THR A 45 -23.88 -2.34 0.65
C THR A 45 -22.87 -1.30 1.11
N SER A 46 -22.97 -0.84 2.37
CA SER A 46 -22.05 0.14 2.93
C SER A 46 -20.61 -0.37 3.01
N ALA A 47 -20.39 -1.63 3.40
CA ALA A 47 -19.06 -2.23 3.39
C ALA A 47 -18.50 -2.29 1.96
N ARG A 48 -19.31 -2.65 0.97
CA ARG A 48 -18.90 -2.69 -0.43
C ARG A 48 -18.52 -1.29 -0.94
N GLU A 49 -19.37 -0.31 -0.71
CA GLU A 49 -19.13 1.09 -1.07
C GLU A 49 -17.86 1.63 -0.41
N ALA A 50 -17.64 1.32 0.87
CA ALA A 50 -16.43 1.70 1.58
C ALA A 50 -15.18 1.08 0.95
N THR A 51 -15.20 -0.23 0.65
CA THR A 51 -14.07 -0.90 -0.01
C THR A 51 -13.79 -0.37 -1.42
N GLU A 52 -14.85 -0.07 -2.18
CA GLU A 52 -14.76 0.49 -3.54
C GLU A 52 -14.16 1.90 -3.53
N ALA A 53 -14.55 2.74 -2.56
CA ALA A 53 -14.02 4.08 -2.40
C ALA A 53 -12.56 4.10 -1.88
N LEU A 54 -12.14 3.04 -1.18
CA LEU A 54 -10.83 2.98 -0.52
C LEU A 54 -9.69 2.65 -1.51
N LEU A 55 -9.96 1.82 -2.54
CA LEU A 55 -9.00 1.48 -3.60
C LEU A 55 -8.38 2.72 -4.30
N PRO A 56 -9.16 3.65 -4.90
CA PRO A 56 -8.57 4.80 -5.59
C PRO A 56 -7.88 5.77 -4.63
N LEU A 57 -8.25 5.78 -3.34
CA LEU A 57 -7.58 6.61 -2.34
C LEU A 57 -6.20 6.05 -1.99
N GLN A 58 -6.08 4.73 -1.85
CA GLN A 58 -4.82 4.04 -1.62
C GLN A 58 -3.84 4.25 -2.78
N GLU A 59 -4.29 4.13 -4.02
CA GLU A 59 -3.46 4.39 -5.21
C GLU A 59 -2.92 5.83 -5.23
N ARG A 60 -3.78 6.82 -4.91
CA ARG A 60 -3.36 8.23 -4.83
C ARG A 60 -2.36 8.47 -3.71
N LEU A 61 -2.57 7.84 -2.56
CA LEU A 61 -1.66 7.94 -1.42
C LEU A 61 -0.31 7.31 -1.76
N HIS A 62 -0.30 6.13 -2.36
CA HIS A 62 0.93 5.46 -2.83
C HIS A 62 1.71 6.35 -3.80
N GLY A 63 1.04 6.89 -4.83
CA GLY A 63 1.68 7.81 -5.77
C GLY A 63 2.22 9.09 -5.09
N ALA A 64 1.52 9.60 -4.07
CA ALA A 64 1.99 10.75 -3.29
C ALA A 64 3.23 10.42 -2.45
N LEU A 65 3.28 9.25 -1.81
CA LEU A 65 4.44 8.77 -1.04
C LEU A 65 5.65 8.57 -1.96
N VAL A 66 5.46 7.89 -3.09
CA VAL A 66 6.50 7.70 -4.10
C VAL A 66 7.02 9.05 -4.60
N GLY A 67 6.11 9.99 -4.91
CA GLY A 67 6.46 11.34 -5.33
C GLY A 67 7.24 12.12 -4.26
N ALA A 68 6.89 11.95 -2.98
CA ALA A 68 7.59 12.58 -1.86
C ALA A 68 9.04 12.10 -1.72
N THR A 69 9.35 10.85 -2.13
CA THR A 69 10.74 10.36 -2.14
C THR A 69 11.62 11.13 -3.13
N GLY A 70 11.04 11.66 -4.22
CA GLY A 70 11.77 12.38 -5.27
C GLY A 70 12.79 11.54 -6.05
N ARG A 71 12.72 10.20 -5.93
CA ARG A 71 13.69 9.27 -6.53
C ARG A 71 13.32 8.78 -7.92
N LEU A 72 12.04 8.85 -8.28
CA LEU A 72 11.52 8.50 -9.61
C LEU A 72 11.13 9.77 -10.38
N ALA A 73 11.29 9.75 -11.70
CA ALA A 73 10.85 10.83 -12.57
C ALA A 73 9.32 10.91 -12.66
N ASP A 74 8.65 9.76 -12.71
CA ASP A 74 7.19 9.64 -12.65
C ASP A 74 6.80 8.70 -11.49
N PRO A 75 5.99 9.15 -10.52
CA PRO A 75 5.55 8.31 -9.41
C PRO A 75 4.63 7.16 -9.84
N SER A 76 4.04 7.20 -11.04
CA SER A 76 3.19 6.13 -11.57
C SER A 76 3.96 4.94 -12.17
N ASP A 77 5.29 5.05 -12.30
CA ASP A 77 6.14 3.97 -12.80
C ASP A 77 6.27 2.80 -11.81
N LEU A 78 6.05 3.05 -10.51
CA LEU A 78 6.02 2.00 -9.49
C LEU A 78 4.58 1.47 -9.37
N PRO A 79 4.32 0.18 -9.65
CA PRO A 79 2.99 -0.38 -9.47
C PRO A 79 2.55 -0.33 -8.00
N PHE A 80 1.24 -0.16 -7.80
CA PHE A 80 0.65 -0.18 -6.47
C PHE A 80 0.86 -1.55 -5.80
N ASP A 81 1.37 -1.53 -4.58
CA ASP A 81 1.44 -2.68 -3.68
C ASP A 81 0.96 -2.21 -2.29
N PRO A 82 -0.02 -2.87 -1.66
CA PRO A 82 -0.49 -2.51 -0.32
C PRO A 82 0.63 -2.53 0.73
N ALA A 83 1.66 -3.38 0.57
CA ALA A 83 2.78 -3.46 1.51
C ALA A 83 3.55 -2.14 1.60
N HIS A 84 3.59 -1.35 0.52
CA HIS A 84 4.25 -0.04 0.50
C HIS A 84 3.56 1.01 1.38
N LEU A 85 2.29 0.80 1.76
CA LEU A 85 1.55 1.72 2.62
C LEU A 85 1.75 1.41 4.11
N GLU A 86 2.05 0.16 4.42
CA GLU A 86 2.24 -0.31 5.80
C GLU A 86 3.70 -0.22 6.24
N ASP A 87 4.64 -0.32 5.28
CA ASP A 87 6.08 -0.31 5.53
C ASP A 87 6.85 0.59 4.54
N GLU A 88 7.50 1.62 5.08
CA GLU A 88 8.31 2.58 4.33
C GLU A 88 9.63 1.95 3.83
N ASP A 89 10.19 0.99 4.57
CA ASP A 89 11.41 0.29 4.16
C ASP A 89 11.13 -0.60 2.95
N ALA A 90 9.97 -1.28 2.94
CA ALA A 90 9.51 -2.05 1.79
C ALA A 90 9.33 -1.19 0.53
N LEU A 91 8.73 0.00 0.68
CA LEU A 91 8.60 0.97 -0.41
C LEU A 91 9.98 1.40 -0.95
N THR A 92 10.91 1.70 -0.05
CA THR A 92 12.26 2.14 -0.43
C THR A 92 13.02 1.05 -1.18
N ALA A 93 12.96 -0.20 -0.68
CA ALA A 93 13.57 -1.35 -1.31
C ALA A 93 12.99 -1.64 -2.71
N ALA A 94 11.68 -1.48 -2.88
CA ALA A 94 11.03 -1.65 -4.18
C ALA A 94 11.48 -0.58 -5.19
N ILE A 95 11.63 0.67 -4.74
CA ILE A 95 12.18 1.77 -5.56
C ILE A 95 13.63 1.46 -5.94
N ASP A 96 14.46 0.99 -5.00
CA ASP A 96 15.85 0.60 -5.26
C ASP A 96 15.97 -0.50 -6.31
N ALA A 97 15.20 -1.59 -6.14
CA ALA A 97 15.18 -2.69 -7.09
C ALA A 97 14.70 -2.25 -8.48
N LEU A 98 13.70 -1.36 -8.54
CA LEU A 98 13.20 -0.81 -9.81
C LEU A 98 14.26 0.03 -10.51
N LEU A 99 14.98 0.87 -9.77
CA LEU A 99 16.04 1.73 -10.31
C LEU A 99 17.27 0.92 -10.75
N GLU A 100 17.60 -0.17 -10.05
CA GLU A 100 18.67 -1.08 -10.47
C GLU A 100 18.33 -1.76 -11.81
N ALA A 101 17.09 -2.23 -11.96
CA ALA A 101 16.62 -2.85 -13.20
C ALA A 101 16.43 -1.83 -14.34
N LYS A 102 15.96 -0.62 -14.02
CA LYS A 102 15.59 0.42 -14.97
C LYS A 102 16.18 1.78 -14.54
N PRO A 103 17.48 2.00 -14.74
CA PRO A 103 18.17 3.21 -14.28
C PRO A 103 17.68 4.50 -14.99
N HIS A 104 16.99 4.38 -16.12
CA HIS A 104 16.46 5.51 -16.86
C HIS A 104 15.20 6.13 -16.23
N LEU A 105 14.57 5.46 -15.25
CA LEU A 105 13.43 5.99 -14.50
C LEU A 105 13.86 7.00 -13.41
N ALA A 106 15.16 7.06 -13.11
CA ALA A 106 15.70 8.07 -12.23
C ALA A 106 15.54 9.49 -12.82
N PRO A 107 15.28 10.52 -12.00
CA PRO A 107 15.13 11.88 -12.45
C PRO A 107 16.41 12.37 -13.13
N ARG A 108 16.30 12.72 -14.41
CA ARG A 108 17.38 13.34 -15.16
C ARG A 108 17.43 14.84 -14.86
N ARG A 109 18.33 15.25 -13.96
CA ARG A 109 18.67 16.67 -13.80
C ARG A 109 19.74 17.05 -14.81
N VAL A 110 19.35 17.76 -15.85
CA VAL A 110 20.31 18.42 -16.74
C VAL A 110 20.81 19.65 -16.00
N SER A 111 22.02 19.57 -15.45
CA SER A 111 22.71 20.69 -14.79
C SER A 111 23.79 21.24 -15.71
N GLY A 112 23.83 22.56 -15.91
CA GLY A 112 24.86 23.24 -16.68
C GLY A 112 24.35 24.50 -17.36
N ASP A 113 25.24 25.45 -17.65
CA ASP A 113 24.94 26.58 -18.52
C ASP A 113 24.88 26.09 -19.98
N VAL A 114 23.68 26.11 -20.56
CA VAL A 114 23.43 25.74 -21.96
C VAL A 114 23.77 26.87 -22.94
N GLY A 115 24.35 27.97 -22.47
CA GLY A 115 24.80 29.09 -23.30
C GLY A 115 23.65 29.91 -23.91
N GLN A 116 22.44 29.75 -23.38
CA GLN A 116 21.23 30.43 -23.80
C GLN A 116 20.78 31.40 -22.70
N GLY A 117 21.00 32.70 -22.91
CA GLY A 117 20.65 33.77 -21.96
C GLY A 117 21.82 34.72 -21.68
N LEU A 118 21.62 35.67 -20.76
CA LEU A 118 22.68 36.52 -20.19
C LEU A 118 23.59 35.65 -19.29
N GLY A 119 24.41 34.80 -19.92
CA GLY A 119 25.50 34.10 -19.26
C GLY A 119 26.63 35.06 -18.91
N GLY A 120 27.41 34.74 -17.86
CA GLY A 120 28.59 35.49 -17.45
C GLY A 120 29.58 35.69 -18.60
N PRO A 121 30.55 36.62 -18.48
CA PRO A 121 31.38 37.09 -19.60
C PRO A 121 32.08 35.91 -20.29
N GLN A 122 31.51 35.49 -21.42
CA GLN A 122 32.14 34.55 -22.33
C GLN A 122 33.31 35.28 -22.96
N SER A 123 34.50 34.66 -23.01
CA SER A 123 35.62 35.16 -23.80
C SER A 123 35.30 35.01 -25.29
N GLY A 124 34.37 35.83 -25.76
CA GLY A 124 33.91 35.88 -27.14
C GLY A 124 34.87 36.67 -28.03
N VAL A 125 34.82 36.37 -29.32
CA VAL A 125 35.57 37.05 -30.37
C VAL A 125 35.04 38.49 -30.52
N ASP A 126 35.86 39.49 -30.20
CA ASP A 126 35.51 40.90 -30.41
C ASP A 126 35.70 41.31 -31.87
N LEU A 127 34.61 41.25 -32.63
CA LEU A 127 34.59 41.64 -34.04
C LEU A 127 34.88 43.14 -34.23
N GLY A 128 34.50 44.00 -33.28
CA GLY A 128 34.80 45.43 -33.33
C GLY A 128 36.28 45.71 -33.12
N GLY A 129 36.93 44.94 -32.26
CA GLY A 129 38.38 44.91 -32.09
C GLY A 129 39.08 44.49 -33.39
N MET A 130 38.65 43.39 -34.01
CA MET A 130 39.24 42.90 -35.26
C MET A 130 39.11 43.88 -36.44
N LEU A 131 38.01 44.63 -36.52
CA LEU A 131 37.83 45.65 -37.56
C LEU A 131 38.76 46.86 -37.34
N ARG A 132 38.91 47.31 -36.09
CA ARG A 132 39.81 48.42 -35.74
C ARG A 132 41.28 48.10 -35.94
N THR A 133 41.68 46.84 -35.79
CA THR A 133 43.06 46.41 -36.08
C THR A 133 43.38 46.39 -37.58
N ARG A 134 42.37 46.41 -38.46
CA ARG A 134 42.53 46.34 -39.93
C ARG A 134 42.35 47.68 -40.65
N ALA A 135 41.99 48.75 -39.95
CA ALA A 135 41.87 50.12 -40.48
C ALA A 135 43.12 50.93 -40.15
#